data_AF-A0A0A2VNU0-F1
#
_entry.id   AF-A0A0A2VNU0-F1
#
_cell.length_a   1.000
_cell.length_b   1.000
_cell.length_c   1.000
_cell.angle_alpha   90.00
_cell.angle_beta   90.00
_cell.angle_gamma   90.00
#
_symmetry.space_group_name_H-M   'P 1'
#
loop_
_entity.id
_entity.type
_entity.pdbx_description
1 polymer ?
#
loop_
_entity_poly.entity_id
_entity_poly.type
_entity_poly.pdbx_seq_one_letter_code
_entity_poly.pdbx_strand_id
1 'polypeptide(L)'
;MAVSLRQSNGNGLPPAGDDDEACPVCKTTRYFNKDMEFRINTECYHRMCKTCVERIFKDGPNQCPYAGCHKTLRLRGFKAAYFGDLAVEREVDIRRRVATVFNNVEDDFESLDSYNDYLPAQG
;
A
#
# COMPACT_ATOMS: atom_id res chain seq x y z
N MET A 1 19.71 -5.95 37.02
CA MET A 1 18.61 -6.29 36.09
C MET A 1 18.17 -4.99 35.42
N ALA A 2 18.47 -4.79 34.14
CA ALA A 2 18.03 -3.61 33.40
C ALA A 2 17.25 -4.09 32.18
N VAL A 3 15.92 -4.01 32.25
CA VAL A 3 15.02 -4.23 31.13
C VAL A 3 14.91 -2.92 30.36
N SER A 4 15.54 -2.87 29.19
CA SER A 4 15.42 -1.75 28.26
C SER A 4 14.14 -1.91 27.47
N LEU A 5 13.12 -1.08 27.74
CA LEU A 5 11.91 -0.99 26.94
C LEU A 5 12.26 -0.33 25.60
N ARG A 6 12.21 -1.12 24.51
CA ARG A 6 12.17 -0.56 23.15
C ARG A 6 10.72 -0.31 22.77
N GLN A 7 10.34 0.96 22.73
CA GLN A 7 9.07 1.46 22.23
C GLN A 7 8.93 1.09 20.74
N SER A 8 7.95 0.25 20.39
CA SER A 8 7.63 -0.05 19.00
C SER A 8 6.70 1.03 18.44
N ASN A 9 7.24 1.92 17.61
CA ASN A 9 6.46 2.86 16.83
C ASN A 9 5.70 2.08 15.74
N GLY A 10 4.36 2.10 15.80
CA GLY A 10 3.44 1.27 15.00
C GLY A 10 3.27 1.71 13.54
N ASN A 11 4.37 1.79 12.78
CA ASN A 11 4.32 1.94 11.32
C ASN A 11 5.23 0.89 10.67
N GLY A 12 4.89 -0.38 10.90
CA GLY A 12 5.64 -1.52 10.36
C GLY A 12 5.45 -1.64 8.86
N LEU A 13 6.32 -1.00 8.10
CA LEU A 13 6.64 -1.48 6.76
C LEU A 13 7.27 -2.88 6.95
N PRO A 14 6.77 -3.94 6.31
CA PRO A 14 7.42 -5.24 6.40
C PRO A 14 8.86 -5.11 5.88
N PRO A 15 9.85 -5.75 6.53
CA PRO A 15 11.24 -5.72 6.07
C PRO A 15 11.30 -6.31 4.66
N ALA A 16 12.04 -5.65 3.77
CA ALA A 16 12.36 -6.18 2.45
C ALA A 16 13.30 -7.38 2.63
N GLY A 17 12.76 -8.59 2.57
CA GLY A 17 13.49 -9.83 2.80
C GLY A 17 12.82 -10.99 2.08
N ASP A 18 13.63 -11.96 1.65
CA ASP A 18 13.34 -13.19 0.89
C ASP A 18 12.00 -13.93 1.18
N ASP A 19 11.37 -13.70 2.33
CA ASP A 19 10.02 -14.19 2.67
C ASP A 19 8.88 -13.63 1.80
N ASP A 20 9.18 -12.63 0.96
CA ASP A 20 8.25 -11.99 0.03
C ASP A 20 7.77 -12.87 -1.14
N GLU A 21 8.29 -14.10 -1.23
CA GLU A 21 7.96 -15.03 -2.30
C GLU A 21 6.86 -16.04 -1.93
N ALA A 22 6.40 -16.04 -0.67
CA ALA A 22 5.39 -16.97 -0.14
C ALA A 22 4.05 -16.29 0.18
N CYS A 23 2.94 -16.94 -0.16
CA CYS A 23 1.62 -16.46 0.24
C CYS A 23 1.37 -16.71 1.74
N PRO A 24 0.97 -15.69 2.53
CA PRO A 24 0.77 -15.85 3.98
C PRO A 24 -0.41 -16.79 4.31
N VAL A 25 -1.34 -17.00 3.38
CA VAL A 25 -2.54 -17.81 3.57
C VAL A 25 -2.31 -19.26 3.15
N CYS A 26 -1.86 -19.50 1.91
CA CYS A 26 -1.70 -20.86 1.38
C CYS A 26 -0.28 -21.40 1.46
N LYS A 27 0.69 -20.58 1.90
CA LYS A 27 2.12 -20.91 2.03
C LYS A 27 2.83 -21.35 0.74
N THR A 28 2.14 -21.29 -0.41
CA THR A 28 2.72 -21.53 -1.73
C THR A 28 3.73 -20.44 -2.08
N THR A 29 4.85 -20.84 -2.68
CA THR A 29 5.89 -19.94 -3.18
C THR A 29 5.88 -19.89 -4.71
N ARG A 30 6.49 -18.85 -5.30
CA ARG A 30 6.64 -18.77 -6.77
C ARG A 30 7.51 -19.89 -7.35
N TYR A 31 8.38 -20.47 -6.54
CA TYR A 31 9.18 -21.63 -6.95
C TYR A 31 8.30 -22.81 -7.40
N PHE A 32 7.23 -23.11 -6.67
CA PHE A 32 6.31 -24.22 -7.00
C PHE A 32 5.25 -23.84 -8.04
N ASN A 33 4.93 -22.55 -8.16
CA ASN A 33 3.97 -22.05 -9.14
C ASN A 33 4.50 -20.75 -9.74
N LYS A 34 5.17 -20.86 -10.89
CA LYS A 34 5.79 -19.72 -11.59
C LYS A 34 4.76 -18.71 -12.11
N ASP A 35 3.51 -19.14 -12.33
CA ASP A 35 2.41 -18.29 -12.76
C ASP A 35 1.71 -17.60 -11.57
N MET A 36 2.21 -17.81 -10.34
CA MET A 36 1.61 -17.22 -9.15
C MET A 36 1.85 -15.71 -9.08
N GLU A 37 0.77 -14.98 -9.33
CA GLU A 37 0.75 -13.53 -9.21
C GLU A 37 0.39 -13.10 -7.78
N PHE A 38 1.18 -12.18 -7.23
CA PHE A 38 0.88 -11.52 -5.96
C PHE A 38 0.15 -10.20 -6.22
N ARG A 39 -0.86 -9.91 -5.38
CA ARG A 39 -1.55 -8.63 -5.33
C ARG A 39 -1.25 -7.94 -4.00
N ILE A 40 -1.34 -6.62 -4.02
CA ILE A 40 -1.25 -5.76 -2.84
C ILE A 40 -2.52 -4.93 -2.70
N ASN A 41 -2.91 -4.58 -1.48
CA ASN A 41 -3.98 -3.63 -1.24
C ASN A 41 -3.41 -2.26 -0.83
N THR A 42 -3.91 -1.17 -1.41
CA THR A 42 -3.41 0.20 -1.15
C THR A 42 -3.62 0.68 0.28
N GLU A 43 -4.48 0.02 1.06
CA GLU A 43 -4.69 0.35 2.46
C GLU A 43 -3.53 -0.11 3.34
N CYS A 44 -2.96 -1.31 3.11
CA CYS A 44 -1.94 -1.89 4.00
C CYS A 44 -0.62 -2.28 3.31
N TYR A 45 -0.58 -2.33 1.97
CA TYR A 45 0.57 -2.76 1.17
C TYR A 45 1.11 -4.14 1.58
N HIS A 46 0.21 -5.09 1.87
CA HIS A 46 0.58 -6.47 2.16
C HIS A 46 0.36 -7.37 0.94
N ARG A 47 1.30 -8.29 0.67
CA ARG A 47 1.29 -9.21 -0.49
C ARG A 47 0.43 -10.45 -0.24
N MET A 48 -0.42 -10.82 -1.18
CA MET A 48 -1.15 -12.09 -1.14
C MET A 48 -1.38 -12.63 -2.55
N CYS A 49 -1.32 -13.95 -2.74
CA CYS A 49 -1.52 -14.52 -4.08
C CYS A 49 -2.94 -14.26 -4.58
N LYS A 50 -3.08 -14.05 -5.89
CA LYS A 50 -4.36 -13.73 -6.56
C LYS A 50 -5.49 -14.68 -6.15
N THR A 51 -5.24 -15.98 -6.11
CA THR A 51 -6.24 -16.99 -5.73
C THR A 51 -6.73 -16.81 -4.29
N CYS A 52 -5.85 -16.48 -3.34
CA CYS A 52 -6.26 -16.24 -1.94
C CYS A 52 -7.01 -14.91 -1.79
N VAL A 53 -6.60 -13.87 -2.55
CA VAL A 53 -7.33 -12.59 -2.62
C VAL A 53 -8.76 -12.82 -3.10
N GLU A 54 -8.92 -13.49 -4.25
CA GLU A 54 -10.24 -13.76 -4.80
C GLU A 54 -11.08 -14.60 -3.84
N ARG A 55 -10.51 -15.66 -3.26
CA ARG A 55 -11.24 -16.52 -2.34
C ARG A 55 -11.71 -15.83 -1.05
N ILE A 56 -10.85 -15.05 -0.39
CA ILE A 56 -11.16 -14.44 0.93
C ILE A 56 -12.13 -13.27 0.80
N PHE A 57 -12.03 -12.52 -0.28
CA PHE A 57 -12.75 -11.25 -0.46
C PHE A 57 -13.90 -11.33 -1.49
N LYS A 58 -14.22 -12.53 -2.00
CA LYS A 58 -15.31 -12.75 -2.96
C LYS A 58 -16.66 -12.31 -2.40
N ASP A 59 -16.95 -12.70 -1.17
CA ASP A 59 -18.28 -12.54 -0.56
C ASP A 59 -18.46 -11.17 0.10
N GLY A 60 -17.40 -10.35 0.14
CA GLY A 60 -17.47 -9.00 0.68
C GLY A 60 -16.17 -8.51 1.31
N PRO A 61 -16.22 -7.34 1.96
CA PRO A 61 -15.10 -6.82 2.73
C PRO A 61 -14.70 -7.77 3.86
N ASN A 62 -13.39 -7.97 4.05
CA ASN A 62 -12.87 -8.86 5.09
C ASN A 62 -11.61 -8.24 5.73
N GLN A 63 -11.14 -8.75 6.87
CA GLN A 63 -9.92 -8.27 7.49
C GLN A 63 -8.67 -8.78 6.74
N CYS A 64 -7.62 -7.97 6.68
CA CYS A 64 -6.31 -8.40 6.20
C CYS A 64 -5.81 -9.62 7.00
N PRO A 65 -5.36 -10.72 6.35
CA PRO A 65 -4.93 -11.94 7.05
C PRO A 65 -3.50 -11.86 7.62
N TYR A 66 -2.79 -10.75 7.43
CA TYR A 66 -1.47 -10.56 8.05
C TYR A 66 -1.61 -10.36 9.56
N ALA A 67 -0.78 -11.07 10.32
CA ALA A 67 -0.71 -10.90 11.77
C ALA A 67 -0.39 -9.44 12.13
N GLY A 68 -1.16 -8.86 13.06
CA GLY A 68 -1.03 -7.45 13.47
C GLY A 68 -1.66 -6.45 12.50
N CYS A 69 -2.26 -6.88 11.38
CA CYS A 69 -3.01 -6.00 10.50
C CYS A 69 -4.52 -6.11 10.77
N HIS A 70 -5.15 -4.99 11.14
CA HIS A 70 -6.59 -4.93 11.43
C HIS A 70 -7.39 -4.16 10.36
N LYS A 71 -6.77 -3.88 9.20
CA LYS A 71 -7.45 -3.15 8.12
C LYS A 71 -8.50 -4.04 7.46
N THR A 72 -9.71 -3.49 7.28
CA THR A 72 -10.77 -4.12 6.49
C THR A 72 -10.56 -3.78 5.03
N LEU A 73 -10.37 -4.79 4.19
CA LEU A 73 -10.02 -4.66 2.78
C LEU A 73 -11.19 -5.09 1.90
N ARG A 74 -11.26 -4.54 0.68
CA ARG A 74 -12.23 -4.93 -0.36
C ARG A 74 -11.50 -5.52 -1.55
N LEU A 75 -12.13 -6.47 -2.25
CA LEU A 75 -11.55 -7.13 -3.43
C LEU A 75 -11.05 -6.12 -4.48
N ARG A 76 -11.88 -5.11 -4.80
CA ARG A 76 -11.53 -4.04 -5.76
C ARG A 76 -10.33 -3.17 -5.37
N GLY A 77 -9.91 -3.21 -4.10
CA GLY A 77 -8.77 -2.44 -3.60
C GLY A 77 -7.43 -3.14 -3.81
N PHE A 78 -7.43 -4.37 -4.34
CA PHE A 78 -6.20 -5.10 -4.66
C PHE A 78 -5.73 -4.79 -6.09
N LYS A 79 -4.42 -4.57 -6.25
CA LYS A 79 -3.75 -4.35 -7.54
C LYS A 79 -2.47 -5.20 -7.65
N ALA A 80 -1.94 -5.39 -8.86
CA ALA A 80 -0.56 -5.83 -9.00
C ALA A 80 0.38 -4.76 -8.45
N ALA A 81 1.46 -5.19 -7.80
CA ALA A 81 2.59 -4.29 -7.53
C ALA A 81 3.37 -4.10 -8.84
N TYR A 82 3.78 -2.87 -9.12
CA TYR A 82 4.64 -2.55 -10.26
C TYR A 82 6.12 -2.69 -9.87
N PHE A 83 6.44 -2.27 -8.64
CA PHE A 83 7.79 -2.33 -8.11
C PHE A 83 7.98 -3.56 -7.22
N GLY A 84 9.21 -4.11 -7.20
CA GLY A 84 9.57 -5.20 -6.28
C GLY A 84 9.60 -4.72 -4.82
N ASP A 85 10.00 -3.47 -4.61
CA ASP A 85 10.01 -2.77 -3.33
C ASP A 85 8.67 -2.06 -3.07
N LEU A 86 7.97 -2.48 -2.01
CA LEU A 86 6.68 -1.90 -1.61
C LEU A 86 6.81 -0.53 -0.97
N ALA A 87 8.00 -0.16 -0.47
CA ALA A 87 8.28 1.18 0.01
C ALA A 87 8.14 2.18 -1.15
N VAL A 88 8.78 1.87 -2.27
CA VAL A 88 8.72 2.67 -3.51
C VAL A 88 7.30 2.72 -4.05
N GLU A 89 6.60 1.59 -4.11
CA GLU A 89 5.20 1.54 -4.55
C GLU A 89 4.31 2.46 -3.71
N ARG A 90 4.43 2.38 -2.38
CA ARG A 90 3.69 3.24 -1.44
C ARG A 90 4.00 4.72 -1.65
N GLU A 91 5.28 5.05 -1.77
CA GLU A 91 5.71 6.43 -1.99
C GLU A 91 5.14 7.00 -3.29
N VAL A 92 5.23 6.26 -4.39
CA VAL A 92 4.71 6.65 -5.69
C VAL A 92 3.19 6.81 -5.66
N ASP A 93 2.47 5.90 -5.01
CA ASP A 93 1.02 6.00 -4.85
C ASP A 93 0.60 7.25 -4.06
N ILE A 94 1.30 7.54 -2.96
CA ILE A 94 1.06 8.74 -2.16
C ILE A 94 1.34 9.99 -3.00
N ARG A 95 2.49 10.04 -3.68
CA ARG A 95 2.87 11.18 -4.53
C ARG A 95 1.83 11.44 -5.62
N ARG A 96 1.35 10.39 -6.30
CA ARG A 96 0.29 10.52 -7.32
C ARG A 96 -0.99 11.10 -6.72
N ARG A 97 -1.41 10.62 -5.55
CA ARG A 97 -2.62 11.12 -4.87
C ARG A 97 -2.48 12.59 -4.45
N VAL A 98 -1.32 12.98 -3.94
CA VAL A 98 -1.05 14.38 -3.59
C VAL A 98 -1.05 15.24 -4.85
N ALA A 99 -0.36 14.82 -5.91
CA ALA A 99 -0.32 15.56 -7.17
C ALA A 99 -1.70 15.77 -7.80
N THR A 100 -2.63 14.80 -7.67
CA THR A 100 -4.01 14.99 -8.20
C THR A 100 -4.81 16.09 -7.48
N VAL A 101 -4.42 16.47 -6.27
CA VAL A 101 -5.14 17.51 -5.48
C VAL A 101 -4.38 18.84 -5.52
N PHE A 102 -3.05 18.81 -5.57
CA PHE A 102 -2.21 19.98 -5.36
C PHE A 102 -1.46 20.47 -6.63
N ASN A 103 -1.73 19.90 -7.80
CA ASN A 103 -1.06 20.29 -9.04
C ASN A 103 -1.88 21.29 -9.90
N ASN A 104 -2.58 22.23 -9.26
CA ASN A 104 -3.26 23.32 -9.95
C ASN A 104 -2.23 24.32 -10.48
N VAL A 105 -2.36 24.71 -11.75
CA VAL A 105 -1.55 25.73 -12.44
C VAL A 105 -2.29 27.06 -12.50
N GLU A 106 -1.62 28.15 -12.89
CA GLU A 106 -2.22 29.50 -12.95
C GLU A 106 -3.55 29.53 -13.74
N ASP A 107 -3.64 28.78 -14.84
CA ASP A 107 -4.84 28.67 -15.69
C ASP A 107 -6.04 28.00 -14.98
N ASP A 108 -5.83 27.29 -13.87
CA ASP A 108 -6.89 26.69 -13.06
C ASP A 108 -7.57 27.70 -12.11
N PHE A 109 -7.13 28.96 -12.12
CA PHE A 109 -7.61 30.03 -11.24
C PHE A 109 -8.24 31.18 -12.03
N GLU A 110 -9.27 31.82 -11.45
CA GLU A 110 -9.96 32.95 -12.07
C GLU A 110 -9.13 34.25 -12.04
N SER A 111 -8.15 34.35 -11.14
CA SER A 111 -7.29 35.52 -11.00
C SER A 111 -5.88 35.17 -10.55
N LEU A 112 -4.92 35.99 -10.99
CA LEU A 112 -3.51 35.89 -10.57
C LEU A 112 -3.34 36.00 -9.05
N ASP A 113 -4.18 36.80 -8.37
CA ASP A 113 -4.16 36.91 -6.90
C ASP A 113 -4.55 35.59 -6.22
N SER A 114 -5.58 34.89 -6.72
CA SER A 114 -5.99 33.59 -6.18
C SER A 114 -4.95 32.48 -6.41
N TYR A 115 -4.21 32.55 -7.52
CA TYR A 115 -3.06 31.69 -7.77
C TYR A 115 -1.88 32.04 -6.84
N ASN A 116 -1.62 33.34 -6.63
CA ASN A 116 -0.58 33.82 -5.72
C ASN A 116 -0.83 33.47 -4.26
N ASP A 117 -2.10 33.37 -3.83
CA ASP A 117 -2.48 32.90 -2.49
C ASP A 117 -2.35 31.37 -2.35
N TYR A 118 -2.54 30.62 -3.44
CA TYR A 118 -2.39 29.17 -3.49
C TYR A 118 -0.93 28.71 -3.43
N LEU A 119 0.01 29.46 -4.02
CA LEU A 119 1.45 29.18 -4.02
C LEU A 119 2.10 29.06 -2.62
N PRO A 120 1.92 30.00 -1.66
CA PRO A 120 2.52 29.92 -0.33
C PRO A 120 1.88 28.84 0.55
N ALA A 121 0.66 28.38 0.24
CA ALA A 121 0.00 27.29 0.96
C ALA A 121 0.60 25.90 0.65
N GLN A 122 1.47 25.79 -0.35
CA GLN A 122 2.20 24.55 -0.70
C GLN A 122 3.58 24.40 -0.04
N GLY A 123 4.02 25.36 0.78
CA GLY A 123 5.36 25.41 1.41
C GLY A 123 5.39 24.92 2.85
#